data_AF-A0A2N1GAV7-F1
#
_entry.id   AF-A0A2N1GAV7-F1
#
_cell.length_a   1.000
_cell.length_b   1.000
_cell.length_c   1.000
_cell.angle_alpha   90.00
_cell.angle_beta   90.00
_cell.angle_gamma   90.00
#
_symmetry.space_group_name_H-M   'P 1'
#
loop_
_entity.id
_entity.type
_entity.pdbx_description
1 polymer ?
#
loop_
_entity_poly.entity_id
_entity_poly.type
_entity_poly.pdbx_seq_one_letter_code
_entity_poly.pdbx_strand_id
1 'polypeptide(L)'
;MDFIKVASLSELPEGSSKIVKVKNSKVALFHFDGKVTAIGNACLHKGGPLGLGCVEKKHGGTFVACPWHGWEYNIETGKAPPGYKDQQSVYEIKIEDDVILISEEPIVQSIKATHDLSDLADLIDLKYQTTGTSLNILGISTTNMNDNLARFSTSENALEKALAYATEKYGAETKMIKLRQLNFRHCEGYYSQHMNACTWPCSITEMDAKDGMTQVYRDMVLWADIVLLATPIRWGNASSLYYKMAERLNTVQNQITLNKNILIKNKVAAFIITGGQDNIQSVAGQLMWFFTDLGFVFPPFSFVGWSRGWTAEDMDKNVLQFKKSDYIKRTTEEMIDNCIETISQIKKMNTIKIIAPKPHRQDSLSVDIENPDMNL
;
A
#
# COMPACT_ATOMS: atom_id res chain seq x y z
N MET A 1 -10.48 40.98 -17.33
CA MET A 1 -9.64 39.78 -17.13
C MET A 1 -8.51 39.90 -18.10
N ASP A 2 -7.29 39.93 -17.59
CA ASP A 2 -6.10 39.97 -18.43
C ASP A 2 -5.78 38.56 -18.92
N PHE A 3 -5.23 38.49 -20.13
CA PHE A 3 -4.86 37.25 -20.79
C PHE A 3 -3.35 37.26 -21.02
N ILE A 4 -2.73 36.10 -20.84
CA ILE A 4 -1.30 35.92 -21.09
C ILE A 4 -1.08 34.87 -22.18
N LYS A 5 -0.04 35.07 -22.98
CA LYS A 5 0.43 34.10 -23.97
C LYS A 5 1.14 32.94 -23.27
N VAL A 6 0.73 31.71 -23.58
CA VAL A 6 1.30 30.51 -22.95
C VAL A 6 1.85 29.46 -23.92
N ALA A 7 1.34 29.39 -25.15
CA ALA A 7 1.80 28.48 -26.18
C ALA A 7 1.27 28.91 -27.56
N SER A 8 1.78 28.31 -28.62
CA SER A 8 1.12 28.25 -29.93
C SER A 8 0.28 26.97 -30.07
N LEU A 9 -0.67 26.93 -31.01
CA LEU A 9 -1.43 25.70 -31.29
C LEU A 9 -0.54 24.58 -31.81
N SER A 10 0.54 24.90 -32.53
CA SER A 10 1.51 23.90 -33.00
C SER A 10 2.19 23.13 -31.87
N GLU A 11 2.30 23.74 -30.68
CA GLU A 11 2.85 23.12 -29.48
C GLU A 11 1.83 22.31 -28.68
N LEU A 12 0.55 22.36 -29.06
CA LEU A 12 -0.54 21.57 -28.47
C LEU A 12 -1.42 20.98 -29.60
N PRO A 13 -0.94 19.96 -30.33
CA PRO A 13 -1.71 19.29 -31.38
C PRO A 13 -3.03 18.68 -30.86
N GLU A 14 -3.98 18.42 -31.75
CA GLU A 14 -5.22 17.70 -31.42
C GLU A 14 -4.89 16.32 -30.81
N GLY A 15 -5.59 15.97 -29.72
CA GLY A 15 -5.35 14.75 -28.94
C GLY A 15 -4.22 14.86 -27.92
N SER A 16 -3.71 16.06 -27.62
CA SER A 16 -2.57 16.25 -26.72
C SER A 16 -2.86 17.19 -25.54
N SER A 17 -1.95 17.16 -24.56
CA SER A 17 -1.96 18.01 -23.38
C SER A 17 -0.60 18.69 -23.17
N LYS A 18 -0.60 19.85 -22.51
CA LYS A 18 0.62 20.59 -22.16
C LYS A 18 0.47 21.28 -20.81
N ILE A 19 1.52 21.25 -19.99
CA ILE A 19 1.57 21.99 -18.73
C ILE A 19 2.21 23.36 -19.00
N VAL A 20 1.55 24.43 -18.57
CA VAL A 20 2.04 25.80 -18.71
C VAL A 20 2.04 26.53 -17.36
N LYS A 21 2.87 27.56 -17.25
CA LYS A 21 2.93 28.43 -16.07
C LYS A 21 2.08 29.67 -16.31
N VAL A 22 1.16 29.95 -15.39
CA VAL A 22 0.29 31.13 -15.38
C VAL A 22 0.55 31.86 -14.06
N LYS A 23 1.32 32.95 -14.10
CA LYS A 23 1.85 33.64 -12.90
C LYS A 23 2.53 32.63 -11.94
N ASN A 24 1.91 32.38 -10.79
CA ASN A 24 2.39 31.50 -9.73
C ASN A 24 1.73 30.11 -9.77
N SER A 25 0.85 29.86 -10.73
CA SER A 25 0.08 28.61 -10.88
C SER A 25 0.59 27.78 -12.06
N LYS A 26 0.45 26.46 -11.98
CA LYS A 26 0.61 25.54 -13.11
C LYS A 26 -0.78 25.16 -13.63
N VAL A 27 -0.98 25.24 -14.94
CA VAL A 27 -2.25 24.93 -15.61
C VAL A 27 -2.02 23.84 -16.66
N ALA A 28 -2.94 22.89 -16.75
CA ALA A 28 -2.95 21.86 -17.77
C ALA A 28 -3.85 22.31 -18.93
N LEU A 29 -3.25 22.45 -20.11
CA LEU A 29 -3.94 22.65 -21.37
C LEU A 29 -4.27 21.30 -22.01
N PHE A 30 -5.43 21.22 -22.65
CA PHE A 30 -5.88 20.04 -23.38
C PHE A 30 -6.46 20.49 -24.72
N HIS A 31 -6.09 19.82 -25.81
CA HIS A 31 -6.68 20.03 -27.13
C HIS A 31 -7.34 18.75 -27.60
N PHE A 32 -8.66 18.68 -27.42
CA PHE A 32 -9.47 17.50 -27.76
C PHE A 32 -10.79 17.95 -28.35
N ASP A 33 -11.31 17.18 -29.30
CA ASP A 33 -12.54 17.46 -30.03
C ASP A 33 -12.52 18.83 -30.73
N GLY A 34 -11.34 19.25 -31.21
CA GLY A 34 -11.13 20.55 -31.86
C GLY A 34 -11.26 21.75 -30.91
N LYS A 35 -11.21 21.52 -29.59
CA LYS A 35 -11.35 22.55 -28.58
C LYS A 35 -10.14 22.56 -27.65
N VAL A 36 -9.59 23.74 -27.42
CA VAL A 36 -8.57 23.97 -26.38
C VAL A 36 -9.27 24.32 -25.07
N THR A 37 -8.92 23.60 -24.01
CA THR A 37 -9.46 23.78 -22.66
C THR A 37 -8.33 23.84 -21.65
N ALA A 38 -8.59 24.39 -20.46
CA ALA A 38 -7.57 24.59 -19.45
C ALA A 38 -8.13 24.45 -18.04
N ILE A 39 -7.49 23.58 -17.24
CA ILE A 39 -7.81 23.41 -15.82
C ILE A 39 -6.54 23.45 -14.96
N GLY A 40 -6.67 23.75 -13.67
CA GLY A 40 -5.54 23.72 -12.74
C GLY A 40 -4.80 22.38 -12.79
N ASN A 41 -3.47 22.39 -12.85
CA ASN A 41 -2.68 21.18 -13.12
C ASN A 41 -2.58 20.23 -11.90
N ALA A 42 -2.62 20.75 -10.68
CA ALA A 42 -2.47 19.94 -9.48
C ALA A 42 -3.80 19.25 -9.12
N CYS A 43 -3.86 17.93 -9.27
CA CYS A 43 -5.00 17.11 -8.87
C CYS A 43 -5.37 17.38 -7.40
N LEU A 44 -6.66 17.64 -7.12
CA LEU A 44 -7.09 18.01 -5.77
C LEU A 44 -6.95 16.88 -4.75
N HIS A 45 -6.79 15.62 -5.20
CA HIS A 45 -6.56 14.48 -4.33
C HIS A 45 -5.21 14.62 -3.58
N LYS A 46 -4.07 14.40 -4.26
CA LYS A 46 -2.71 14.45 -3.69
C LYS A 46 -1.72 15.31 -4.48
N GLY A 47 -2.17 16.07 -5.48
CA GLY A 47 -1.33 17.02 -6.22
C GLY A 47 -0.70 16.50 -7.52
N GLY A 48 -1.11 15.32 -8.00
CA GLY A 48 -0.59 14.76 -9.24
C GLY A 48 -0.83 15.63 -10.48
N PRO A 49 0.06 15.59 -11.49
CA PRO A 49 0.01 16.49 -12.64
C PRO A 49 -1.04 16.04 -13.66
N LEU A 50 -2.18 16.74 -13.72
CA LEU A 50 -3.27 16.41 -14.64
C LEU A 50 -2.87 16.55 -16.11
N GLY A 51 -1.92 17.43 -16.45
CA GLY A 51 -1.42 17.54 -17.82
C GLY A 51 -0.66 16.31 -18.33
N LEU A 52 -0.28 15.38 -17.44
CA LEU A 52 0.31 14.08 -17.78
C LEU A 52 -0.70 12.92 -17.63
N GLY A 53 -1.98 13.24 -17.41
CA GLY A 53 -3.04 12.26 -17.24
C GLY A 53 -3.56 11.69 -18.55
N CYS A 54 -4.22 10.53 -18.47
CA CYS A 54 -4.91 9.93 -19.62
C CYS A 54 -6.23 10.66 -19.87
N VAL A 55 -6.51 11.08 -21.10
CA VAL A 55 -7.75 11.77 -21.48
C VAL A 55 -8.66 10.82 -22.25
N GLU A 56 -9.88 10.62 -21.77
CA GLU A 56 -10.85 9.69 -22.35
C GLU A 56 -12.28 10.25 -22.33
N LYS A 57 -13.12 9.82 -23.28
CA LYS A 57 -14.54 10.14 -23.28
C LYS A 57 -15.30 9.21 -22.35
N LYS A 58 -15.85 9.76 -21.26
CA LYS A 58 -16.60 9.03 -20.22
C LYS A 58 -17.68 9.92 -19.62
N HIS A 59 -18.67 9.32 -18.96
CA HIS A 59 -19.71 10.05 -18.21
C HIS A 59 -20.45 11.14 -19.01
N GLY A 60 -20.49 11.04 -20.35
CA GLY A 60 -21.08 12.05 -21.23
C GLY A 60 -20.21 13.28 -21.51
N GLY A 61 -18.89 13.23 -21.25
CA GLY A 61 -17.94 14.29 -21.58
C GLY A 61 -16.52 13.77 -21.76
N THR A 62 -15.54 14.68 -21.81
CA THR A 62 -14.11 14.36 -21.93
C THR A 62 -13.42 14.58 -20.59
N PHE A 63 -12.78 13.55 -20.05
CA PHE A 63 -12.22 13.52 -18.71
C PHE A 63 -10.73 13.19 -18.75
N VAL A 64 -9.96 13.84 -17.88
CA VAL A 64 -8.57 13.48 -17.60
C VAL A 64 -8.50 12.68 -16.30
N ALA A 65 -7.84 11.53 -16.33
CA ALA A 65 -7.51 10.73 -15.16
C ALA A 65 -6.09 11.04 -14.69
N CYS A 66 -5.96 11.48 -13.43
CA CYS A 66 -4.68 11.79 -12.80
C CYS A 66 -3.74 10.57 -12.85
N PRO A 67 -2.46 10.74 -13.28
CA PRO A 67 -1.55 9.62 -13.47
C PRO A 67 -1.14 8.92 -12.16
N TRP A 68 -1.37 9.53 -11.00
CA TRP A 68 -1.03 8.92 -9.71
C TRP A 68 -2.09 7.96 -9.18
N HIS A 69 -3.36 8.35 -9.20
CA HIS A 69 -4.43 7.61 -8.52
C HIS A 69 -5.68 7.40 -9.37
N GLY A 70 -5.65 7.84 -10.64
CA GLY A 70 -6.79 7.77 -11.54
C GLY A 70 -7.92 8.74 -11.17
N TRP A 71 -7.66 9.77 -10.36
CA TRP A 71 -8.68 10.76 -10.00
C TRP A 71 -9.08 11.58 -11.22
N GLU A 72 -10.38 11.63 -11.52
CA GLU A 72 -10.86 12.17 -12.80
C GLU A 72 -11.45 13.58 -12.69
N TYR A 73 -11.25 14.38 -13.73
CA TYR A 73 -11.89 15.69 -13.91
C TYR A 73 -12.30 15.88 -15.36
N ASN A 74 -13.46 16.47 -15.58
CA ASN A 74 -13.87 16.91 -16.90
C ASN A 74 -12.99 18.09 -17.34
N ILE A 75 -12.35 18.00 -18.50
CA ILE A 75 -11.37 19.02 -18.95
C ILE A 75 -12.00 20.36 -19.30
N GLU A 76 -13.30 20.39 -19.59
CA GLU A 76 -14.03 21.62 -19.93
C GLU A 76 -14.61 22.34 -18.72
N THR A 77 -15.14 21.58 -17.76
CA THR A 77 -15.91 22.12 -16.63
C THR A 77 -15.16 22.05 -15.31
N GLY A 78 -14.05 21.32 -15.27
CA GLY A 78 -13.28 21.02 -14.06
C GLY A 78 -13.98 20.04 -13.10
N LYS A 79 -15.24 19.66 -13.35
CA LYS A 79 -16.02 18.83 -12.41
C LYS A 79 -15.54 17.38 -12.39
N ALA A 80 -15.54 16.77 -11.22
CA ALA A 80 -15.35 15.32 -11.08
C ALA A 80 -16.53 14.53 -11.69
N PRO A 81 -16.39 13.21 -11.87
CA PRO A 81 -17.48 12.36 -12.38
C PRO A 81 -18.75 12.44 -11.53
N PRO A 82 -19.93 12.06 -12.09
CA PRO A 82 -21.18 12.03 -11.36
C PRO A 82 -21.08 11.25 -10.03
N GLY A 83 -21.57 11.86 -8.95
CA GLY A 83 -21.49 11.30 -7.59
C GLY A 83 -20.34 11.87 -6.75
N TYR A 84 -19.36 12.52 -7.37
CA TYR A 84 -18.28 13.22 -6.70
C TYR A 84 -18.51 14.74 -6.68
N LYS A 85 -17.95 15.41 -5.67
CA LYS A 85 -18.17 16.85 -5.44
C LYS A 85 -16.93 17.71 -5.70
N ASP A 86 -15.81 17.08 -6.05
CA ASP A 86 -14.61 17.83 -6.43
C ASP A 86 -14.84 18.61 -7.72
N GLN A 87 -14.21 19.78 -7.80
CA GLN A 87 -14.18 20.61 -8.99
C GLN A 87 -12.80 21.26 -9.10
N GLN A 88 -12.07 21.01 -10.16
CA GLN A 88 -10.83 21.71 -10.47
C GLN A 88 -11.12 23.13 -10.98
N SER A 89 -10.16 24.02 -10.77
CA SER A 89 -10.18 25.35 -11.36
C SER A 89 -10.22 25.28 -12.89
N VAL A 90 -11.00 26.17 -13.53
CA VAL A 90 -11.09 26.29 -15.00
C VAL A 90 -10.63 27.67 -15.42
N TYR A 91 -9.82 27.73 -16.46
CA TYR A 91 -9.30 28.97 -17.03
C TYR A 91 -9.93 29.23 -18.40
N GLU A 92 -10.15 30.50 -18.71
CA GLU A 92 -10.68 30.89 -20.01
C GLU A 92 -9.56 30.89 -21.05
N ILE A 93 -9.86 30.39 -22.25
CA ILE A 93 -8.91 30.31 -23.37
C ILE A 93 -9.40 31.18 -24.53
N LYS A 94 -8.48 31.93 -25.12
CA LYS A 94 -8.65 32.62 -26.40
C LYS A 94 -7.55 32.18 -27.36
N ILE A 95 -7.89 32.13 -28.64
CA ILE A 95 -6.95 31.81 -29.71
C ILE A 95 -6.94 33.01 -30.66
N GLU A 96 -5.77 33.63 -30.81
CA GLU A 96 -5.54 34.78 -31.70
C GLU A 96 -4.29 34.50 -32.51
N ASP A 97 -4.38 34.51 -33.85
CA ASP A 97 -3.25 34.30 -34.76
C ASP A 97 -2.33 33.10 -34.38
N ASP A 98 -2.94 31.93 -34.16
CA ASP A 98 -2.26 30.68 -33.75
C ASP A 98 -1.66 30.68 -32.33
N VAL A 99 -1.92 31.73 -31.55
CA VAL A 99 -1.45 31.89 -30.17
C VAL A 99 -2.56 31.54 -29.18
N ILE A 100 -2.23 30.66 -28.23
CA ILE A 100 -3.07 30.33 -27.08
C ILE A 100 -2.85 31.38 -25.98
N LEU A 101 -3.91 32.11 -25.69
CA LEU A 101 -4.04 33.07 -24.60
C LEU A 101 -4.88 32.46 -23.49
N ILE A 102 -4.44 32.60 -22.24
CA ILE A 102 -5.16 32.08 -21.06
C ILE A 102 -5.44 33.20 -20.06
N SER A 103 -6.61 33.18 -19.42
CA SER A 103 -6.93 34.12 -18.34
C SER A 103 -5.93 34.00 -17.19
N GLU A 104 -5.52 35.13 -16.60
CA GLU A 104 -4.57 35.11 -15.48
C GLU A 104 -5.13 34.44 -14.22
N GLU A 105 -6.44 34.55 -14.03
CA GLU A 105 -7.19 33.97 -12.91
C GLU A 105 -8.23 32.98 -13.44
N PRO A 106 -8.59 31.95 -12.67
CA PRO A 106 -9.58 30.98 -13.12
C PRO A 106 -10.99 31.58 -13.08
N ILE A 107 -11.78 31.29 -14.12
CA ILE A 107 -13.20 31.64 -14.23
C ILE A 107 -14.10 30.75 -13.36
N VAL A 108 -13.58 29.57 -12.99
CA VAL A 108 -14.20 28.66 -12.03
C VAL A 108 -13.17 28.32 -10.98
N GLN A 109 -13.48 28.53 -9.71
CA GLN A 109 -12.57 28.20 -8.61
C GLN A 109 -12.60 26.72 -8.29
N SER A 110 -11.47 26.21 -7.81
CA SER A 110 -11.37 24.82 -7.37
C SER A 110 -12.13 24.59 -6.06
N ILE A 111 -12.84 23.48 -5.95
CA ILE A 111 -13.52 23.00 -4.75
C ILE A 111 -12.99 21.59 -4.49
N LYS A 112 -12.30 21.42 -3.36
CA LYS A 112 -11.92 20.10 -2.86
C LYS A 112 -13.02 19.62 -1.90
N ALA A 113 -13.74 18.58 -2.29
CA ALA A 113 -14.68 17.90 -1.42
C ALA A 113 -13.94 17.27 -0.25
N THR A 114 -14.55 17.33 0.93
CA THR A 114 -14.10 16.53 2.07
C THR A 114 -14.42 15.07 1.81
N HIS A 115 -13.39 14.24 1.68
CA HIS A 115 -13.52 12.81 1.80
C HIS A 115 -13.79 12.47 3.25
N ASP A 116 -14.89 11.76 3.50
CA ASP A 116 -15.18 11.23 4.82
C ASP A 116 -14.21 10.07 5.10
N LEU A 117 -13.18 10.36 5.88
CA LEU A 117 -12.19 9.39 6.34
C LEU A 117 -12.45 9.00 7.81
N SER A 118 -13.65 9.25 8.34
CA SER A 118 -14.00 8.91 9.72
C SER A 118 -13.81 7.42 10.00
N ASP A 119 -14.13 6.57 9.04
CA ASP A 119 -13.91 5.13 9.07
C ASP A 119 -12.42 4.73 9.12
N LEU A 120 -11.47 5.65 8.90
CA LEU A 120 -10.03 5.41 9.00
C LEU A 120 -9.38 6.22 10.12
N ALA A 121 -10.17 6.94 10.94
CA ALA A 121 -9.66 7.85 11.95
C ALA A 121 -8.73 7.15 12.96
N ASP A 122 -8.99 5.88 13.29
CA ASP A 122 -8.12 5.09 14.16
C ASP A 122 -6.72 4.84 13.57
N LEU A 123 -6.64 4.61 12.26
CA LEU A 123 -5.37 4.45 11.54
C LEU A 123 -4.64 5.78 11.36
N ILE A 124 -5.37 6.87 11.12
CA ILE A 124 -4.81 8.23 10.97
C ILE A 124 -4.24 8.70 12.31
N ASP A 125 -5.03 8.59 13.38
CA ASP A 125 -4.65 9.01 14.74
C ASP A 125 -3.69 8.01 15.41
N LEU A 126 -3.40 6.88 14.76
CA LEU A 126 -2.60 5.78 15.28
C LEU A 126 -3.04 5.35 16.68
N LYS A 127 -4.33 5.02 16.83
CA LYS A 127 -4.94 4.57 18.10
C LYS A 127 -4.48 3.14 18.44
N TYR A 128 -3.24 3.02 18.90
CA TYR A 128 -2.65 1.75 19.32
C TYR A 128 -3.45 1.12 20.45
N GLN A 129 -3.73 -0.17 20.32
CA GLN A 129 -4.36 -1.01 21.34
C GLN A 129 -3.31 -1.85 22.10
N THR A 130 -2.08 -1.92 21.59
CA THR A 130 -0.94 -2.49 22.32
C THR A 130 -0.60 -1.65 23.54
N THR A 131 -0.39 -2.31 24.68
CA THR A 131 0.00 -1.68 25.94
C THR A 131 1.30 -2.32 26.47
N GLY A 132 1.85 -1.77 27.56
CA GLY A 132 3.03 -2.35 28.21
C GLY A 132 2.82 -3.78 28.74
N THR A 133 1.56 -4.23 28.84
CA THR A 133 1.19 -5.55 29.38
C THR A 133 0.31 -6.37 28.44
N SER A 134 -0.12 -5.83 27.30
CA SER A 134 -0.92 -6.59 26.33
C SER A 134 -0.13 -7.79 25.80
N LEU A 135 -0.85 -8.83 25.38
CA LEU A 135 -0.25 -9.94 24.66
C LEU A 135 -1.18 -10.37 23.53
N ASN A 136 -1.13 -9.59 22.46
CA ASN A 136 -2.00 -9.75 21.30
C ASN A 136 -1.21 -10.43 20.18
N ILE A 137 -1.66 -11.58 19.68
CA ILE A 137 -0.99 -12.33 18.63
C ILE A 137 -1.89 -12.41 17.40
N LEU A 138 -1.42 -11.81 16.30
CA LEU A 138 -2.08 -11.88 15.01
C LEU A 138 -1.50 -13.00 14.17
N GLY A 139 -2.32 -13.97 13.78
CA GLY A 139 -2.01 -14.91 12.72
C GLY A 139 -2.50 -14.43 11.36
N ILE A 140 -1.64 -14.45 10.34
CA ILE A 140 -2.00 -14.15 8.95
C ILE A 140 -1.76 -15.39 8.09
N SER A 141 -2.85 -16.00 7.63
CA SER A 141 -2.80 -17.08 6.65
C SER A 141 -2.82 -16.51 5.24
N THR A 142 -1.79 -16.86 4.47
CA THR A 142 -1.61 -16.38 3.09
C THR A 142 -1.91 -17.48 2.07
N THR A 143 -2.40 -18.65 2.47
CA THR A 143 -2.72 -19.73 1.52
C THR A 143 -3.88 -19.35 0.60
N ASN A 144 -3.75 -19.65 -0.69
CA ASN A 144 -4.81 -19.50 -1.71
C ASN A 144 -5.77 -20.69 -1.76
N MET A 145 -5.75 -21.60 -0.78
CA MET A 145 -6.66 -22.76 -0.78
C MET A 145 -8.12 -22.30 -0.73
N ASN A 146 -8.99 -23.02 -1.42
CA ASN A 146 -10.42 -22.71 -1.49
C ASN A 146 -11.12 -23.29 -0.27
N ASP A 147 -11.81 -22.43 0.50
CA ASP A 147 -12.56 -22.81 1.71
C ASP A 147 -13.75 -23.72 1.41
N ASN A 148 -14.27 -23.70 0.19
CA ASN A 148 -15.41 -24.52 -0.23
C ASN A 148 -15.01 -25.97 -0.59
N LEU A 149 -13.73 -26.33 -0.46
CA LEU A 149 -13.23 -27.66 -0.76
C LEU A 149 -12.59 -28.26 0.48
N ALA A 150 -12.82 -29.56 0.71
CA ALA A 150 -12.22 -30.31 1.82
C ALA A 150 -10.72 -30.55 1.57
N ARG A 151 -9.90 -29.50 1.71
CA ARG A 151 -8.44 -29.52 1.51
C ARG A 151 -7.74 -29.13 2.80
N PHE A 152 -6.61 -29.77 3.07
CA PHE A 152 -5.81 -29.50 4.26
C PHE A 152 -4.64 -28.58 3.92
N SER A 153 -4.60 -27.41 4.55
CA SER A 153 -3.48 -26.48 4.47
C SER A 153 -2.53 -26.72 5.63
N THR A 154 -1.30 -27.18 5.34
CA THR A 154 -0.27 -27.41 6.37
C THR A 154 0.15 -26.10 7.04
N SER A 155 0.34 -25.01 6.27
CA SER A 155 0.72 -23.71 6.83
C SER A 155 -0.38 -23.15 7.73
N GLU A 156 -1.65 -23.26 7.30
CA GLU A 156 -2.78 -22.78 8.08
C GLU A 156 -2.99 -23.60 9.35
N ASN A 157 -2.87 -24.93 9.26
CA ASN A 157 -3.02 -25.78 10.44
C ASN A 157 -1.92 -25.56 11.48
N ALA A 158 -0.67 -25.37 11.05
CA ALA A 158 0.39 -24.98 11.98
C ALA A 158 0.10 -23.61 12.62
N LEU A 159 -0.43 -22.65 11.85
CA LEU A 159 -0.81 -21.35 12.40
C LEU A 159 -1.93 -21.45 13.45
N GLU A 160 -2.97 -22.22 13.17
CA GLU A 160 -4.07 -22.48 14.11
C GLU A 160 -3.55 -23.09 15.42
N LYS A 161 -2.65 -24.08 15.32
CA LYS A 161 -2.00 -24.69 16.49
C LYS A 161 -1.12 -23.71 17.26
N ALA A 162 -0.39 -22.86 16.55
CA ALA A 162 0.49 -21.84 17.16
C ALA A 162 -0.33 -20.83 17.97
N LEU A 163 -1.45 -20.34 17.41
CA LEU A 163 -2.36 -19.44 18.10
C LEU A 163 -3.02 -20.12 19.31
N ALA A 164 -3.54 -21.34 19.14
CA ALA A 164 -4.15 -22.10 20.24
C ALA A 164 -3.17 -22.30 21.40
N TYR A 165 -1.93 -22.69 21.10
CA TYR A 165 -0.88 -22.85 22.11
C TYR A 165 -0.58 -21.55 22.86
N ALA A 166 -0.51 -20.42 22.13
CA ALA A 166 -0.29 -19.12 22.77
C ALA A 166 -1.43 -18.73 23.72
N THR A 167 -2.68 -18.98 23.34
CA THR A 167 -3.83 -18.79 24.23
C THR A 167 -3.76 -19.69 25.44
N GLU A 168 -3.54 -21.00 25.24
CA GLU A 168 -3.57 -22.01 26.29
C GLU A 168 -2.45 -21.84 27.32
N LYS A 169 -1.22 -21.55 26.86
CA LYS A 169 -0.05 -21.45 27.75
C LYS A 169 0.15 -20.06 28.35
N TYR A 170 -0.11 -19.01 27.56
CA TYR A 170 0.25 -17.64 27.94
C TYR A 170 -0.96 -16.72 28.16
N GLY A 171 -2.19 -17.20 27.91
CA GLY A 171 -3.38 -16.36 27.98
C GLY A 171 -3.39 -15.25 26.93
N ALA A 172 -2.69 -15.43 25.81
CA ALA A 172 -2.61 -14.45 24.74
C ALA A 172 -3.98 -14.25 24.07
N GLU A 173 -4.32 -13.00 23.75
CA GLU A 173 -5.45 -12.70 22.87
C GLU A 173 -5.03 -12.96 21.43
N THR A 174 -5.77 -13.79 20.70
CA THR A 174 -5.38 -14.21 19.34
C THR A 174 -6.42 -13.84 18.31
N LYS A 175 -5.97 -13.34 17.15
CA LYS A 175 -6.80 -13.16 15.96
C LYS A 175 -6.17 -13.91 14.79
N MET A 176 -7.01 -14.35 13.86
CA MET A 176 -6.56 -14.96 12.62
C MET A 176 -7.21 -14.28 11.42
N ILE A 177 -6.37 -13.76 10.53
CA ILE A 177 -6.78 -13.24 9.23
C ILE A 177 -6.45 -14.28 8.17
N LYS A 178 -7.44 -14.64 7.35
CA LYS A 178 -7.25 -15.42 6.12
C LYS A 178 -7.32 -14.47 4.94
N LEU A 179 -6.18 -14.13 4.33
CA LEU A 179 -6.15 -13.09 3.29
C LEU A 179 -7.08 -13.39 2.11
N ARG A 180 -7.29 -14.67 1.79
CA ARG A 180 -8.24 -15.10 0.75
C ARG A 180 -9.70 -14.73 1.00
N GLN A 181 -10.06 -14.42 2.25
CA GLN A 181 -11.41 -14.02 2.65
C GLN A 181 -11.58 -12.50 2.61
N LEU A 182 -10.50 -11.75 2.41
CA LEU A 182 -10.54 -10.31 2.28
C LEU A 182 -10.64 -9.91 0.80
N ASN A 183 -11.50 -8.95 0.50
CA ASN A 183 -11.52 -8.30 -0.80
C ASN A 183 -10.66 -7.03 -0.77
N PHE A 184 -9.52 -7.06 -1.45
CA PHE A 184 -8.63 -5.92 -1.57
C PHE A 184 -7.91 -5.97 -2.92
N ARG A 185 -7.52 -4.84 -3.49
CA ARG A 185 -6.77 -4.79 -4.75
C ARG A 185 -5.26 -4.77 -4.54
N HIS A 186 -4.51 -5.14 -5.59
CA HIS A 186 -3.05 -5.07 -5.60
C HIS A 186 -2.57 -3.61 -5.50
N CYS A 187 -1.29 -3.40 -5.17
CA CYS A 187 -0.69 -2.08 -5.28
C CYS A 187 -0.45 -1.76 -6.76
N GLU A 188 -0.77 -0.55 -7.19
CA GLU A 188 -0.58 -0.10 -8.58
C GLU A 188 0.77 0.62 -8.78
N GLY A 189 1.70 0.49 -7.82
CA GLY A 189 3.04 1.09 -7.92
C GLY A 189 3.11 2.57 -7.56
N TYR A 190 2.18 3.09 -6.73
CA TYR A 190 2.17 4.51 -6.34
C TYR A 190 3.46 4.99 -5.68
N TYR A 191 4.19 4.10 -4.99
CA TYR A 191 5.49 4.42 -4.39
C TYR A 191 6.56 4.79 -5.45
N SER A 192 6.41 4.29 -6.69
CA SER A 192 7.30 4.60 -7.81
C SER A 192 6.87 5.85 -8.58
N GLN A 193 5.71 6.45 -8.25
CA GLN A 193 5.18 7.61 -8.95
C GLN A 193 5.68 8.92 -8.34
N HIS A 194 5.50 9.07 -7.03
CA HIS A 194 5.91 10.27 -6.29
C HIS A 194 5.85 10.02 -4.78
N MET A 195 6.63 10.75 -3.98
CA MET A 195 6.61 10.64 -2.52
C MET A 195 5.23 10.94 -1.88
N ASN A 196 4.40 11.73 -2.55
CA ASN A 196 3.03 12.07 -2.13
C ASN A 196 1.97 11.11 -2.70
N ALA A 197 2.35 10.18 -3.58
CA ALA A 197 1.42 9.23 -4.18
C ALA A 197 1.21 7.99 -3.29
N CYS A 198 2.20 7.61 -2.48
CA CYS A 198 2.05 6.52 -1.51
C CYS A 198 1.90 7.08 -0.08
N THR A 199 0.65 7.31 0.35
CA THR A 199 0.34 7.90 1.68
C THR A 199 -0.03 6.85 2.72
N TRP A 200 0.05 7.23 4.00
CA TRP A 200 -0.56 6.53 5.13
C TRP A 200 -1.79 7.30 5.65
N PRO A 201 -2.95 6.64 5.90
CA PRO A 201 -3.28 5.28 5.46
C PRO A 201 -3.15 5.12 3.94
N CYS A 202 -3.07 3.89 3.46
CA CYS A 202 -2.85 3.62 2.03
C CYS A 202 -3.86 4.39 1.16
N SER A 203 -3.40 5.13 0.14
CA SER A 203 -4.28 5.92 -0.73
C SER A 203 -5.37 5.07 -1.40
N ILE A 204 -5.08 3.80 -1.71
CA ILE A 204 -6.10 2.86 -2.21
C ILE A 204 -7.21 2.63 -1.18
N THR A 205 -6.85 2.51 0.10
CA THR A 205 -7.81 2.35 1.19
C THR A 205 -8.59 3.63 1.45
N GLU A 206 -7.99 4.81 1.26
CA GLU A 206 -8.71 6.09 1.30
C GLU A 206 -9.81 6.17 0.23
N MET A 207 -9.62 5.49 -0.91
CA MET A 207 -10.56 5.50 -2.04
C MET A 207 -11.66 4.43 -1.96
N ASP A 208 -11.48 3.38 -1.15
CA ASP A 208 -12.43 2.29 -1.00
C ASP A 208 -12.64 1.95 0.48
N ALA A 209 -13.76 2.44 1.04
CA ALA A 209 -14.15 2.17 2.43
C ALA A 209 -14.34 0.68 2.75
N LYS A 210 -14.47 -0.19 1.73
CA LYS A 210 -14.61 -1.64 1.88
C LYS A 210 -13.31 -2.40 1.62
N ASP A 211 -12.20 -1.71 1.43
CA ASP A 211 -10.90 -2.33 1.15
C ASP A 211 -10.46 -3.19 2.34
N GLY A 212 -10.32 -4.50 2.09
CA GLY A 212 -10.01 -5.49 3.11
C GLY A 212 -8.65 -5.29 3.79
N MET A 213 -7.71 -4.56 3.16
CA MET A 213 -6.44 -4.21 3.79
C MET A 213 -6.60 -3.40 5.08
N THR A 214 -7.73 -2.70 5.26
CA THR A 214 -8.02 -1.96 6.50
C THR A 214 -7.94 -2.87 7.73
N GLN A 215 -8.45 -4.11 7.63
CA GLN A 215 -8.35 -5.08 8.73
C GLN A 215 -6.89 -5.47 9.00
N VAL A 216 -6.11 -5.72 7.95
CA VAL A 216 -4.68 -6.04 8.09
C VAL A 216 -3.93 -4.90 8.77
N TYR A 217 -4.16 -3.65 8.36
CA TYR A 217 -3.52 -2.49 8.97
C TYR A 217 -3.89 -2.34 10.44
N ARG A 218 -5.17 -2.46 10.79
CA ARG A 218 -5.63 -2.36 12.19
C ARG A 218 -5.01 -3.44 13.06
N ASP A 219 -5.14 -4.69 12.61
CA ASP A 219 -4.70 -5.81 13.41
C ASP A 219 -3.17 -5.86 13.51
N MET A 220 -2.43 -5.55 12.43
CA MET A 220 -0.96 -5.59 12.41
C MET A 220 -0.32 -4.36 13.08
N VAL A 221 -0.80 -3.15 12.78
CA VAL A 221 -0.18 -1.90 13.25
C VAL A 221 -0.70 -1.53 14.63
N LEU A 222 -2.03 -1.50 14.82
CA LEU A 222 -2.62 -0.97 16.05
C LEU A 222 -2.77 -2.03 17.15
N TRP A 223 -3.13 -3.26 16.80
CA TRP A 223 -3.56 -4.27 17.79
C TRP A 223 -2.48 -5.28 18.19
N ALA A 224 -1.75 -5.87 17.25
CA ALA A 224 -0.85 -7.00 17.53
C ALA A 224 0.43 -6.58 18.26
N ASP A 225 0.87 -7.40 19.21
CA ASP A 225 2.22 -7.38 19.78
C ASP A 225 3.15 -8.33 19.01
N ILE A 226 2.62 -9.49 18.60
CA ILE A 226 3.31 -10.50 17.80
C ILE A 226 2.51 -10.75 16.51
N VAL A 227 3.20 -10.83 15.38
CA VAL A 227 2.62 -11.22 14.09
C VAL A 227 3.21 -12.54 13.62
N LEU A 228 2.37 -13.54 13.44
CA LEU A 228 2.71 -14.84 12.87
C LEU A 228 2.19 -14.89 11.44
N LEU A 229 3.09 -14.99 10.45
CA LEU A 229 2.68 -15.12 9.05
C LEU A 229 2.91 -16.56 8.58
N ALA A 230 1.84 -17.20 8.11
CA ALA A 230 1.88 -18.54 7.57
C ALA A 230 1.71 -18.54 6.05
N THR A 231 2.66 -19.15 5.34
CA THR A 231 2.66 -19.17 3.88
C THR A 231 3.02 -20.54 3.31
N PRO A 232 2.29 -21.02 2.29
CA PRO A 232 2.78 -22.12 1.48
C PRO A 232 3.89 -21.64 0.54
N ILE A 233 4.82 -22.53 0.21
CA ILE A 233 5.82 -22.31 -0.84
C ILE A 233 5.18 -22.59 -2.20
N ARG A 234 5.29 -21.64 -3.13
CA ARG A 234 4.84 -21.72 -4.51
C ARG A 234 5.98 -21.29 -5.43
N TRP A 235 6.49 -22.21 -6.24
CA TRP A 235 7.61 -21.94 -7.15
C TRP A 235 8.79 -21.26 -6.43
N GLY A 236 9.17 -21.80 -5.27
CA GLY A 236 10.29 -21.30 -4.46
C GLY A 236 10.05 -19.99 -3.70
N ASN A 237 8.82 -19.44 -3.77
CA ASN A 237 8.45 -18.16 -3.18
C ASN A 237 7.28 -18.32 -2.20
N ALA A 238 6.99 -17.27 -1.42
CA ALA A 238 5.75 -17.19 -0.64
C ALA A 238 4.53 -17.15 -1.57
N SER A 239 3.33 -17.29 -1.01
CA SER A 239 2.10 -17.27 -1.81
C SER A 239 1.84 -15.94 -2.50
N SER A 240 1.04 -15.94 -3.57
CA SER A 240 0.66 -14.70 -4.26
C SER A 240 -0.14 -13.73 -3.38
N LEU A 241 -0.92 -14.24 -2.42
CA LEU A 241 -1.63 -13.39 -1.45
C LEU A 241 -0.68 -12.70 -0.48
N TYR A 242 0.45 -13.32 -0.14
CA TYR A 242 1.50 -12.63 0.62
C TYR A 242 1.99 -11.40 -0.15
N TYR A 243 2.41 -11.55 -1.40
CA TYR A 243 2.93 -10.42 -2.19
C TYR A 243 1.87 -9.34 -2.39
N LYS A 244 0.62 -9.72 -2.69
CA LYS A 244 -0.50 -8.77 -2.82
C LYS A 244 -0.71 -7.93 -1.55
N MET A 245 -0.53 -8.51 -0.36
CA MET A 245 -0.57 -7.78 0.91
C MET A 245 0.71 -6.97 1.15
N ALA A 246 1.88 -7.56 0.92
CA ALA A 246 3.18 -6.95 1.17
C ALA A 246 3.38 -5.67 0.34
N GLU A 247 3.01 -5.68 -0.94
CA GLU A 247 3.07 -4.50 -1.81
C GLU A 247 2.21 -3.35 -1.29
N ARG A 248 1.07 -3.66 -0.65
CA ARG A 248 0.18 -2.67 -0.03
C ARG A 248 0.76 -2.14 1.28
N LEU A 249 1.64 -2.87 1.96
CA LEU A 249 2.34 -2.44 3.18
C LEU A 249 3.55 -1.50 2.89
N ASN A 250 3.91 -1.24 1.63
CA ASN A 250 4.91 -0.22 1.29
C ASN A 250 4.59 1.16 1.88
N THR A 251 3.30 1.48 2.07
CA THR A 251 2.91 2.71 2.78
C THR A 251 3.47 2.80 4.20
N VAL A 252 3.54 1.66 4.91
CA VAL A 252 4.05 1.56 6.28
C VAL A 252 5.55 1.84 6.29
N GLN A 253 6.29 1.19 5.37
CA GLN A 253 7.73 1.40 5.19
C GLN A 253 8.04 2.87 4.82
N ASN A 254 7.24 3.46 3.94
CA ASN A 254 7.37 4.85 3.50
C ASN A 254 7.18 5.87 4.63
N GLN A 255 6.43 5.54 5.68
CA GLN A 255 6.36 6.43 6.86
C GLN A 255 7.71 6.60 7.52
N ILE A 256 8.54 5.55 7.55
CA ILE A 256 9.86 5.60 8.15
C ILE A 256 10.81 6.42 7.27
N THR A 257 10.84 6.14 5.98
CA THR A 257 11.80 6.75 5.03
C THR A 257 11.47 8.19 4.68
N LEU A 258 10.18 8.53 4.51
CA LEU A 258 9.74 9.86 4.03
C LEU A 258 9.25 10.77 5.15
N ASN A 259 8.61 10.20 6.19
CA ASN A 259 7.93 10.97 7.23
C ASN A 259 8.60 10.87 8.62
N LYS A 260 9.71 10.11 8.74
CA LYS A 260 10.40 9.82 10.01
C LYS A 260 9.44 9.30 11.09
N ASN A 261 8.42 8.56 10.68
CA ASN A 261 7.39 8.03 11.55
C ASN A 261 7.40 6.50 11.47
N ILE A 262 7.63 5.85 12.59
CA ILE A 262 7.70 4.39 12.67
C ILE A 262 6.35 3.88 13.14
N LEU A 263 5.60 3.20 12.28
CA LEU A 263 4.28 2.71 12.66
C LEU A 263 4.34 1.40 13.44
N ILE A 264 5.28 0.51 13.11
CA ILE A 264 5.52 -0.75 13.82
C ILE A 264 6.48 -0.50 14.99
N LYS A 265 5.94 -0.43 16.20
CA LYS A 265 6.71 -0.12 17.42
C LYS A 265 6.69 -1.30 18.36
N ASN A 266 7.88 -1.80 18.73
CA ASN A 266 8.05 -2.88 19.71
C ASN A 266 7.19 -4.12 19.40
N LYS A 267 7.20 -4.55 18.13
CA LYS A 267 6.45 -5.74 17.71
C LYS A 267 7.40 -6.83 17.24
N VAL A 268 7.01 -8.07 17.48
CA VAL A 268 7.75 -9.26 17.05
C VAL A 268 7.06 -9.88 15.83
N ALA A 269 7.84 -10.42 14.90
CA ALA A 269 7.32 -11.24 13.81
C ALA A 269 7.97 -12.63 13.79
N ALA A 270 7.23 -13.63 13.33
CA ALA A 270 7.72 -14.98 13.07
C ALA A 270 6.92 -15.67 11.96
N PHE A 271 7.48 -16.73 11.39
CA PHE A 271 7.00 -17.29 10.12
C PHE A 271 6.75 -18.80 10.17
N ILE A 272 5.66 -19.24 9.55
CA ILE A 272 5.35 -20.66 9.34
C ILE A 272 5.39 -20.90 7.83
N ILE A 273 6.40 -21.62 7.37
CA ILE A 273 6.70 -21.79 5.96
C ILE A 273 6.59 -23.27 5.63
N THR A 274 5.61 -23.63 4.78
CA THR A 274 5.38 -25.02 4.43
C THR A 274 5.41 -25.25 2.93
N GLY A 275 6.06 -26.32 2.48
CA GLY A 275 6.16 -26.70 1.08
C GLY A 275 6.21 -28.23 0.94
N GLY A 276 6.05 -28.71 -0.29
CA GLY A 276 6.26 -30.12 -0.59
C GLY A 276 7.74 -30.48 -0.72
N GLN A 277 8.53 -29.62 -1.39
CA GLN A 277 9.86 -29.96 -1.89
C GLN A 277 11.01 -29.18 -1.23
N ASP A 278 11.14 -27.87 -1.44
CA ASP A 278 12.28 -27.09 -0.95
C ASP A 278 11.95 -25.58 -0.79
N ASN A 279 12.97 -24.75 -0.55
CA ASN A 279 13.01 -23.28 -0.54
C ASN A 279 12.61 -22.58 0.78
N ILE A 280 12.50 -23.32 1.90
CA ILE A 280 12.13 -22.72 3.20
C ILE A 280 13.03 -21.54 3.55
N GLN A 281 14.36 -21.71 3.48
CA GLN A 281 15.32 -20.68 3.88
C GLN A 281 15.30 -19.46 2.95
N SER A 282 15.11 -19.67 1.65
CA SER A 282 14.96 -18.58 0.67
C SER A 282 13.71 -17.74 0.97
N VAL A 283 12.57 -18.41 1.22
CA VAL A 283 11.33 -17.72 1.58
C VAL A 283 11.50 -17.01 2.93
N ALA A 284 12.09 -17.65 3.93
CA ALA A 284 12.36 -17.04 5.23
C ALA A 284 13.20 -15.76 5.10
N GLY A 285 14.27 -15.78 4.29
CA GLY A 285 15.10 -14.61 4.03
C GLY A 285 14.32 -13.44 3.43
N GLN A 286 13.47 -13.71 2.43
CA GLN A 286 12.63 -12.67 1.82
C GLN A 286 11.61 -12.07 2.81
N LEU A 287 10.96 -12.91 3.61
CA LEU A 287 10.02 -12.46 4.64
C LEU A 287 10.71 -11.63 5.71
N MET A 288 11.86 -12.11 6.19
CA MET A 288 12.63 -11.43 7.24
C MET A 288 13.11 -10.06 6.78
N TRP A 289 13.68 -9.97 5.57
CA TRP A 289 14.10 -8.69 4.99
C TRP A 289 12.94 -7.68 4.96
N PHE A 290 11.80 -8.09 4.38
CA PHE A 290 10.65 -7.21 4.25
C PHE A 290 10.08 -6.74 5.61
N PHE A 291 9.90 -7.65 6.56
CA PHE A 291 9.33 -7.30 7.87
C PHE A 291 10.30 -6.47 8.73
N THR A 292 11.62 -6.64 8.60
CA THR A 292 12.57 -5.72 9.24
C THR A 292 12.44 -4.30 8.72
N ASP A 293 12.27 -4.12 7.40
CA ASP A 293 12.09 -2.79 6.79
C ASP A 293 10.77 -2.12 7.22
N LEU A 294 9.77 -2.89 7.69
CA LEU A 294 8.58 -2.34 8.34
C LEU A 294 8.80 -1.92 9.80
N GLY A 295 9.82 -2.45 10.47
CA GLY A 295 10.17 -2.17 11.87
C GLY A 295 9.95 -3.33 12.86
N PHE A 296 9.72 -4.56 12.39
CA PHE A 296 9.58 -5.71 13.28
C PHE A 296 10.93 -6.21 13.82
N VAL A 297 10.90 -6.78 15.02
CA VAL A 297 12.01 -7.52 15.62
C VAL A 297 11.77 -9.02 15.49
N PHE A 298 12.83 -9.79 15.30
CA PHE A 298 12.75 -11.25 15.19
C PHE A 298 13.31 -11.94 16.43
N PRO A 299 12.63 -12.98 16.94
CA PRO A 299 13.16 -13.80 18.01
C PRO A 299 14.23 -14.76 17.46
N PRO A 300 15.09 -15.37 18.29
CA PRO A 300 15.87 -16.53 17.86
C PRO A 300 14.95 -17.62 17.28
N PHE A 301 15.39 -18.27 16.20
CA PHE A 301 14.60 -19.29 15.49
C PHE A 301 13.21 -18.79 15.04
N SER A 302 13.20 -17.66 14.32
CA SER A 302 12.00 -16.90 13.93
C SER A 302 11.08 -17.58 12.92
N PHE A 303 11.37 -18.82 12.51
CA PHE A 303 10.51 -19.52 11.57
C PHE A 303 10.49 -21.03 11.79
N VAL A 304 9.33 -21.62 11.52
CA VAL A 304 9.15 -23.06 11.37
C VAL A 304 9.06 -23.41 9.90
N GLY A 305 9.83 -24.42 9.50
CA GLY A 305 9.86 -24.95 8.15
C GLY A 305 9.29 -26.37 8.07
N TRP A 306 8.41 -26.62 7.11
CA TRP A 306 8.03 -27.97 6.70
C TRP A 306 8.30 -28.19 5.23
N SER A 307 9.14 -29.17 4.90
CA SER A 307 9.35 -29.65 3.55
C SER A 307 9.80 -31.10 3.56
N ARG A 308 9.55 -31.84 2.46
CA ARG A 308 9.91 -33.26 2.35
C ARG A 308 11.08 -33.54 1.39
N GLY A 309 11.64 -32.50 0.78
CA GLY A 309 12.78 -32.60 -0.14
C GLY A 309 12.36 -32.76 -1.60
N TRP A 310 13.29 -32.49 -2.51
CA TRP A 310 13.08 -32.50 -3.98
C TRP A 310 12.39 -33.77 -4.49
N THR A 311 12.77 -34.93 -3.95
CA THR A 311 12.29 -36.25 -4.39
C THR A 311 10.93 -36.66 -3.80
N ALA A 312 10.32 -35.84 -2.95
CA ALA A 312 9.04 -36.14 -2.31
C ALA A 312 7.86 -35.65 -3.16
N GLU A 313 7.62 -36.33 -4.29
CA GLU A 313 6.50 -36.03 -5.19
C GLU A 313 5.18 -36.72 -4.76
N ASP A 314 5.21 -37.58 -3.73
CA ASP A 314 4.02 -38.25 -3.19
C ASP A 314 3.20 -37.33 -2.27
N MET A 315 2.48 -36.40 -2.90
CA MET A 315 1.73 -35.32 -2.23
C MET A 315 0.71 -35.82 -1.18
N ASP A 316 0.14 -37.02 -1.34
CA ASP A 316 -0.83 -37.59 -0.40
C ASP A 316 -0.22 -37.90 0.98
N LYS A 317 1.07 -38.30 1.02
CA LYS A 317 1.77 -38.57 2.29
C LYS A 317 2.21 -37.28 2.99
N ASN A 318 2.27 -36.16 2.28
CA ASN A 318 2.70 -34.88 2.84
C ASN A 318 1.82 -34.47 4.03
N VAL A 319 0.50 -34.47 3.82
CA VAL A 319 -0.48 -34.11 4.85
C VAL A 319 -0.44 -35.09 6.02
N LEU A 320 -0.37 -36.39 5.72
CA LEU A 320 -0.35 -37.43 6.76
C LEU A 320 0.90 -37.32 7.64
N GLN A 321 2.07 -37.13 7.04
CA GLN A 321 3.34 -36.98 7.76
C GLN A 321 3.36 -35.68 8.56
N PHE A 322 2.89 -34.58 7.97
CA PHE A 322 2.77 -33.30 8.68
C PHE A 322 1.91 -33.43 9.94
N LYS A 323 0.74 -34.07 9.83
CA LYS A 323 -0.18 -34.26 10.96
C LYS A 323 0.43 -35.07 12.11
N LYS A 324 1.28 -36.04 11.79
CA LYS A 324 1.95 -36.93 12.76
C LYS A 324 3.30 -36.40 13.24
N SER A 325 3.74 -35.25 12.73
CA SER A 325 5.08 -34.74 12.99
C SER A 325 5.16 -34.10 14.38
N ASP A 326 5.75 -34.83 15.33
CA ASP A 326 6.12 -34.29 16.64
C ASP A 326 7.12 -33.13 16.52
N TYR A 327 7.95 -33.16 15.47
CA TYR A 327 8.84 -32.06 15.13
C TYR A 327 8.05 -30.78 14.89
N ILE A 328 7.05 -30.78 14.00
CA ILE A 328 6.27 -29.58 13.69
C ILE A 328 5.50 -29.09 14.91
N LYS A 329 4.92 -30.00 15.70
CA LYS A 329 4.27 -29.63 16.95
C LYS A 329 5.26 -28.89 17.87
N ARG A 330 6.37 -29.54 18.21
CA ARG A 330 7.38 -29.01 19.13
C ARG A 330 7.97 -27.69 18.65
N THR A 331 8.41 -27.60 17.39
CA THR A 331 9.04 -26.37 16.88
C THR A 331 8.05 -25.21 16.76
N THR A 332 6.77 -25.49 16.55
CA THR A 332 5.72 -24.45 16.56
C THR A 332 5.57 -23.86 17.96
N GLU A 333 5.51 -24.72 18.98
CA GLU A 333 5.46 -24.32 20.39
C GLU A 333 6.71 -23.54 20.82
N GLU A 334 7.91 -24.07 20.51
CA GLU A 334 9.20 -23.41 20.80
C GLU A 334 9.33 -22.04 20.10
N MET A 335 8.83 -21.90 18.87
CA MET A 335 8.82 -20.60 18.16
C MET A 335 7.93 -19.58 18.88
N ILE A 336 6.76 -20.00 19.37
CA ILE A 336 5.89 -19.14 20.18
C ILE A 336 6.59 -18.72 21.46
N ASP A 337 7.22 -19.64 22.18
CA ASP A 337 7.96 -19.35 23.40
C ASP A 337 9.03 -18.27 23.16
N ASN A 338 9.78 -18.40 22.06
CA ASN A 338 10.80 -17.41 21.69
C ASN A 338 10.19 -16.04 21.33
N CYS A 339 9.04 -16.02 20.66
CA CYS A 339 8.29 -14.79 20.39
C CYS A 339 7.86 -14.10 21.70
N ILE A 340 7.30 -14.87 22.66
CA ILE A 340 6.86 -14.37 23.96
C ILE A 340 8.02 -13.78 24.76
N GLU A 341 9.14 -14.50 24.81
CA GLU A 341 10.33 -14.03 25.51
C GLU A 341 10.85 -12.73 24.88
N THR A 342 10.96 -12.69 23.55
CA THR A 342 11.44 -11.51 22.83
C THR A 342 10.52 -10.30 23.01
N ILE A 343 9.20 -10.48 22.91
CA ILE A 343 8.26 -9.35 23.08
C ILE A 343 8.36 -8.78 24.50
N SER A 344 8.54 -9.63 25.51
CA SER A 344 8.67 -9.20 26.91
C SER A 344 9.87 -8.28 27.13
N GLN A 345 10.95 -8.49 26.38
CA GLN A 345 12.18 -7.69 26.44
C GLN A 345 12.03 -6.36 25.69
N ILE A 346 11.36 -6.37 24.52
CA ILE A 346 11.31 -5.18 23.66
C ILE A 346 10.14 -4.24 23.94
N LYS A 347 9.10 -4.67 24.67
CA LYS A 347 7.91 -3.86 24.99
C LYS A 347 8.21 -2.44 25.50
N LYS A 348 9.31 -2.29 26.25
CA LYS A 348 9.74 -1.03 26.87
C LYS A 348 10.87 -0.33 26.10
N MET A 349 11.27 -0.84 24.95
CA MET A 349 12.31 -0.20 24.14
C MET A 349 11.82 1.14 23.58
N ASN A 350 12.71 2.13 23.61
CA ASN A 350 12.45 3.43 23.00
C ASN A 350 12.73 3.36 21.50
N THR A 351 11.67 3.35 20.69
CA THR A 351 11.74 3.25 19.22
C THR A 351 12.08 4.58 18.53
N ILE A 352 12.10 5.71 19.24
CA ILE A 352 12.35 7.06 18.68
C ILE A 352 13.75 7.17 18.06
N LYS A 353 14.69 6.28 18.42
CA LYS A 353 16.07 6.28 17.94
C LYS A 353 16.31 5.44 16.67
N ILE A 354 15.29 4.78 16.11
CA ILE A 354 15.46 4.01 14.87
C ILE A 354 15.60 5.00 13.70
N ILE A 355 16.68 4.84 12.93
CA ILE A 355 17.00 5.70 11.80
C ILE A 355 16.92 4.85 10.53
N ALA A 356 16.00 5.19 9.61
CA ALA A 356 16.05 4.60 8.27
C ALA A 356 17.20 5.19 7.45
N PRO A 357 17.76 4.41 6.50
CA PRO A 357 18.62 4.96 5.46
C PRO A 357 17.91 6.15 4.80
N LYS A 358 18.60 7.29 4.74
CA LYS A 358 18.06 8.45 4.02
C LYS A 358 18.14 8.18 2.52
N PRO A 359 17.14 8.63 1.73
CA PRO A 359 17.31 8.67 0.28
C PRO A 359 18.57 9.48 -0.06
N HIS A 360 19.23 9.14 -1.17
CA HIS A 360 20.47 9.80 -1.58
C HIS A 360 20.25 11.33 -1.64
N ARG A 361 21.14 12.09 -0.98
CA ARG A 361 21.04 13.56 -0.88
C ARG A 361 21.05 14.29 -2.24
N GLN A 362 21.49 13.64 -3.31
CA GLN A 362 21.46 14.18 -4.67
C GLN A 362 20.12 13.93 -5.38
N ASP A 363 19.26 13.06 -4.85
CA ASP A 363 17.91 12.75 -5.37
C ASP A 363 16.81 13.44 -4.54
N SER A 364 17.17 14.24 -3.53
CA SER A 364 16.19 15.04 -2.81
C SER A 364 15.70 16.17 -3.71
N LEU A 365 14.57 15.92 -4.37
CA LEU A 365 13.77 16.80 -5.21
C LEU A 365 13.42 18.17 -4.58
N SER A 366 13.97 18.57 -3.42
CA SER A 366 13.89 19.96 -2.96
C SER A 366 14.54 20.93 -3.96
N VAL A 367 15.44 20.43 -4.83
CA VAL A 367 16.01 21.22 -5.93
C VAL A 367 15.14 21.17 -7.20
N ASP A 368 14.31 20.14 -7.37
CA ASP A 368 13.45 19.93 -8.55
C ASP A 368 11.96 20.27 -8.32
N ILE A 369 11.61 20.97 -7.23
CA ILE A 369 10.27 21.59 -7.10
C ILE A 369 10.03 22.58 -8.27
N GLU A 370 11.08 23.05 -8.92
CA GLU A 370 11.03 23.85 -10.15
C GLU A 370 10.98 23.02 -11.46
N ASN A 371 11.21 21.71 -11.44
CA ASN A 371 11.28 20.88 -12.64
C ASN A 371 10.30 19.68 -12.60
N PRO A 372 9.07 19.83 -13.12
CA PRO A 372 8.10 18.73 -13.23
C PRO A 372 8.36 17.83 -14.45
N ASP A 373 9.40 18.10 -15.25
CA ASP A 373 9.77 17.24 -16.36
C ASP A 373 10.45 15.98 -15.79
N MET A 374 9.63 15.04 -15.32
CA MET A 374 9.96 13.64 -15.51
C MET A 374 9.88 13.35 -17.02
N ASN A 375 10.85 13.88 -17.78
CA ASN A 375 11.02 13.61 -19.21
C ASN A 375 11.29 12.11 -19.39
N LEU A 376 10.21 11.36 -19.63
CA LEU A 376 10.18 10.35 -20.67
C LEU A 376 9.62 10.98 -21.93
#